data_AF-A0A7V3W9V7-F1
#
_entry.id   AF-A0A7V3W9V7-F1
#
_cell.length_a   1.000
_cell.length_b   1.000
_cell.length_c   1.000
_cell.angle_alpha   90.00
_cell.angle_beta   90.00
_cell.angle_gamma   90.00
#
_symmetry.space_group_name_H-M   'P 1'
#
loop_
_entity.id
_entity.type
_entity.pdbx_description
1 polymer ?
#
loop_
_entity_poly.entity_id
_entity_poly.type
_entity_poly.pdbx_seq_one_letter_code
_entity_poly.pdbx_strand_id
1 'polypeptide(L)'
;MTTQIMPIVTFPNTPEGILGYLAERTADTVGAQADRAEIIVVGHVREYEIRSKTVRRQHMAVLKPWLITQAGSEPHILLHTVVVEVERWLKGAETTSELTIVYPHGASVAPSPSETMPLFDSRDRGLIFLQRISPDQPYAPYLPKPAYQLAPGETGVRNFLVTDYDDQGKPFTRDETVRVEETILALEWYLALPRQNADALRNALLKSIESANPRIARSAIRELGHRKEPGTDVVFRDMFRSTPDEDLKERLMIGLWLLGEREDAVRCLETIMQSRGKETWLARWDIQATLTEEGAAQTLYGPDPAKIRGD
;
A
#
# COMPACT_ATOMS: atom_id res chain seq x y z
N MET A 1 -10.75 -1.48 23.98
CA MET A 1 -11.45 -2.33 22.99
C MET A 1 -12.08 -1.41 21.97
N THR A 2 -11.48 -1.31 20.79
CA THR A 2 -12.12 -0.71 19.61
C THR A 2 -12.34 -1.89 18.69
N THR A 3 -13.57 -2.40 18.61
CA THR A 3 -13.93 -3.37 17.58
C THR A 3 -13.75 -2.67 16.25
N GLN A 4 -12.67 -2.98 15.53
CA GLN A 4 -12.44 -2.42 14.20
C GLN A 4 -13.43 -3.09 13.26
N ILE A 5 -14.57 -2.43 13.07
CA ILE A 5 -15.57 -2.84 12.07
C ILE A 5 -14.93 -2.55 10.72
N MET A 6 -14.39 -3.58 10.06
CA MET A 6 -13.96 -3.43 8.68
C MET A 6 -15.17 -3.08 7.83
N PRO A 7 -15.14 -1.97 7.07
CA PRO A 7 -16.20 -1.68 6.12
C PRO A 7 -16.29 -2.81 5.09
N ILE A 8 -17.52 -3.25 4.81
CA ILE A 8 -17.81 -4.33 3.86
C ILE A 8 -18.47 -3.75 2.61
N VAL A 9 -18.23 -4.40 1.47
CA VAL A 9 -18.90 -4.13 0.19
C VAL A 9 -19.67 -5.35 -0.27
N THR A 10 -20.73 -5.13 -1.05
CA THR A 10 -21.49 -6.19 -1.70
C THR A 10 -21.18 -6.27 -3.19
N PHE A 11 -21.18 -7.48 -3.73
CA PHE A 11 -21.00 -7.73 -5.17
C PHE A 11 -21.76 -8.99 -5.61
N PRO A 12 -22.08 -9.13 -6.91
CA PRO A 12 -22.82 -10.28 -7.40
C PRO A 12 -22.10 -11.61 -7.15
N ASN A 13 -22.84 -12.66 -6.78
CA ASN A 13 -22.31 -14.03 -6.71
C ASN A 13 -22.19 -14.65 -8.10
N THR A 14 -21.46 -13.99 -8.99
CA THR A 14 -21.10 -14.50 -10.32
C THR A 14 -19.58 -14.51 -10.47
N PRO A 15 -19.00 -15.34 -11.34
CA PRO A 15 -17.57 -15.34 -11.61
C PRO A 15 -17.02 -13.94 -11.94
N GLU A 16 -17.75 -13.17 -12.73
CA GLU A 16 -17.39 -11.80 -13.10
C GLU A 16 -17.44 -10.84 -11.91
N GLY A 17 -18.45 -10.96 -11.05
CA GLY A 17 -18.57 -10.16 -9.83
C GLY A 17 -17.40 -10.41 -8.88
N ILE A 18 -17.01 -11.68 -8.73
CA ILE A 18 -15.86 -12.09 -7.91
C ILE A 18 -14.55 -11.57 -8.51
N LEU A 19 -14.33 -11.73 -9.82
CA LEU A 19 -13.12 -11.24 -10.48
C LEU A 19 -13.02 -9.72 -10.46
N GLY A 20 -14.15 -9.01 -10.62
CA GLY A 20 -14.24 -7.56 -10.47
C GLY A 20 -13.79 -7.12 -9.08
N TYR A 21 -14.39 -7.72 -8.05
CA TYR A 21 -14.01 -7.47 -6.65
C TYR A 21 -12.53 -7.76 -6.37
N LEU A 22 -12.01 -8.92 -6.81
CA LEU A 22 -10.61 -9.28 -6.61
C LEU A 22 -9.64 -8.34 -7.33
N ALA A 23 -9.98 -7.90 -8.55
CA ALA A 23 -9.15 -6.98 -9.31
C ALA A 23 -9.02 -5.62 -8.60
N GLU A 24 -10.09 -5.15 -7.96
CA GLU A 24 -10.10 -3.93 -7.15
C GLU A 24 -9.36 -4.11 -5.82
N ARG A 25 -9.61 -5.22 -5.11
CA ARG A 25 -8.96 -5.53 -3.82
C ARG A 25 -7.45 -5.69 -3.94
N THR A 26 -6.99 -6.22 -5.06
CA THR A 26 -5.56 -6.43 -5.33
C THR A 26 -4.95 -5.32 -6.19
N ALA A 27 -5.68 -4.20 -6.39
CA ALA A 27 -5.21 -3.09 -7.22
C ALA A 27 -3.99 -2.37 -6.67
N ASP A 28 -3.78 -2.45 -5.35
CA ASP A 28 -2.75 -1.72 -4.66
C ASP A 28 -1.41 -2.48 -4.63
N THR A 29 -0.71 -2.49 -5.76
CA THR A 29 0.64 -3.06 -5.87
C THR A 29 1.68 -2.11 -5.30
N VAL A 30 2.86 -2.64 -4.97
CA VAL A 30 4.03 -1.81 -4.61
C VAL A 30 4.32 -0.80 -5.71
N GLY A 31 4.18 -1.18 -6.98
CA GLY A 31 4.36 -0.27 -8.11
C GLY A 31 3.31 0.84 -8.20
N ALA A 32 2.03 0.52 -7.98
CA ALA A 32 0.96 1.51 -7.96
C ALA A 32 1.11 2.49 -6.79
N GLN A 33 1.53 2.00 -5.62
CA GLN A 33 1.90 2.85 -4.49
C GLN A 33 3.09 3.75 -4.86
N ALA A 34 4.08 3.21 -5.59
CA ALA A 34 5.26 3.93 -6.04
C ALA A 34 5.06 4.96 -7.15
N ASP A 35 4.04 4.81 -7.97
CA ASP A 35 3.72 5.81 -9.00
C ASP A 35 2.78 6.90 -8.49
N ARG A 36 1.83 6.55 -7.62
CA ARG A 36 0.91 7.55 -7.05
C ARG A 36 1.65 8.46 -6.09
N ALA A 37 2.45 7.86 -5.21
CA ALA A 37 3.31 8.62 -4.35
C ALA A 37 4.53 8.97 -5.16
N GLU A 38 4.92 10.23 -5.19
CA GLU A 38 6.24 10.63 -5.69
C GLU A 38 7.30 10.05 -4.73
N ILE A 39 7.44 8.69 -4.69
CA ILE A 39 8.08 7.95 -3.60
C ILE A 39 9.49 8.46 -3.41
N ILE A 40 9.76 8.86 -2.17
CA ILE A 40 11.10 9.09 -1.69
C ILE A 40 11.45 7.89 -0.84
N VAL A 41 12.19 6.94 -1.40
CA VAL A 41 12.88 5.95 -0.59
C VAL A 41 14.02 6.69 0.09
N VAL A 42 13.81 7.05 1.35
CA VAL A 42 14.88 7.59 2.19
C VAL A 42 15.58 6.44 2.90
N GLY A 43 16.84 6.64 3.24
CA GLY A 43 17.64 5.80 4.12
C GLY A 43 17.63 6.29 5.57
N HIS A 44 18.82 6.50 6.14
CA HIS A 44 19.02 6.68 7.58
C HIS A 44 18.58 8.07 8.11
N VAL A 45 17.91 8.09 9.26
CA VAL A 45 17.53 9.33 9.97
C VAL A 45 18.75 9.96 10.64
N ARG A 46 19.08 11.21 10.31
CA ARG A 46 20.26 11.91 10.83
C ARG A 46 19.99 12.79 12.04
N GLU A 47 18.90 13.56 12.02
CA GLU A 47 18.71 14.63 13.01
C GLU A 47 17.23 14.87 13.30
N TYR A 48 16.95 15.23 14.56
CA TYR A 48 15.62 15.59 15.07
C TYR A 48 15.70 16.93 15.81
N GLU A 49 14.89 17.92 15.39
CA GLU A 49 14.83 19.25 16.00
C GLU A 49 13.37 19.65 16.27
N ILE A 50 13.13 20.40 17.35
CA ILE A 50 11.83 21.02 17.65
C ILE A 50 11.94 22.54 17.46
N ARG A 51 11.13 23.11 16.57
CA ARG A 51 11.10 24.55 16.28
C ARG A 51 9.73 25.15 16.62
N SER A 52 9.73 26.32 17.27
CA SER A 52 8.50 27.11 17.46
C SER A 52 8.20 27.97 16.24
N LYS A 53 6.94 28.00 15.79
CA LYS A 53 6.46 28.92 14.75
C LYS A 53 5.29 29.77 15.24
N THR A 54 5.44 31.09 15.13
CA THR A 54 4.38 32.05 15.43
C THR A 54 3.18 31.86 14.49
N VAL A 55 1.98 31.79 15.06
CA VAL A 55 0.73 31.61 14.32
C VAL A 55 0.14 32.95 13.90
N ARG A 56 -0.33 33.01 12.66
CA ARG A 56 -1.00 34.20 12.11
C ARG A 56 -2.41 34.26 12.67
N ARG A 57 -2.89 35.46 13.01
CA ARG A 57 -4.22 35.69 13.62
C ARG A 57 -5.37 34.99 12.87
N GLN A 58 -5.33 35.03 11.54
CA GLN A 58 -6.32 34.38 10.66
C GLN A 58 -6.40 32.85 10.78
N HIS A 59 -5.34 32.17 11.24
CA HIS A 59 -5.32 30.71 11.40
C HIS A 59 -5.52 30.28 12.86
N MET A 60 -5.60 31.22 13.81
CA MET A 60 -5.71 30.90 15.25
C MET A 60 -6.94 30.06 15.61
N ALA A 61 -8.08 30.32 14.97
CA ALA A 61 -9.31 29.59 15.25
C ALA A 61 -9.19 28.10 14.88
N VAL A 62 -8.54 27.81 13.75
CA VAL A 62 -8.39 26.43 13.23
C VAL A 62 -7.25 25.68 13.92
N LEU A 63 -6.19 26.40 14.32
CA LEU A 63 -5.01 25.83 15.00
C LEU A 63 -5.12 25.79 16.52
N LYS A 64 -6.25 26.25 17.09
CA LYS A 64 -6.47 26.34 18.54
C LYS A 64 -6.06 25.07 19.31
N PRO A 65 -6.31 23.84 18.83
CA PRO A 65 -5.91 22.62 19.53
C PRO A 65 -4.39 22.43 19.67
N TRP A 66 -3.57 23.10 18.85
CA TRP A 66 -2.10 22.95 18.83
C TRP A 66 -1.36 24.19 19.32
N LEU A 67 -2.09 25.25 19.69
CA LEU A 67 -1.46 26.46 20.20
C LEU A 67 -0.81 26.21 21.56
N ILE A 68 0.43 26.63 21.68
CA ILE A 68 1.11 26.80 22.94
C ILE A 68 1.11 28.30 23.24
N THR A 69 0.54 28.66 24.38
CA THR A 69 0.51 30.03 24.87
C THR A 69 1.14 30.07 26.24
N GLN A 70 2.27 30.77 26.36
CA GLN A 70 2.71 31.27 27.66
C GLN A 70 2.01 32.62 27.93
N ALA A 71 1.78 32.96 29.20
CA ALA A 71 1.12 34.21 29.55
C ALA A 71 1.92 35.40 28.99
N GLY A 72 1.29 36.22 28.15
CA GLY A 72 1.90 37.42 27.55
C GLY A 72 2.70 37.21 26.25
N SER A 73 2.75 35.99 25.69
CA SER A 73 3.44 35.71 24.42
C SER A 73 2.49 35.59 23.23
N GLU A 74 2.99 35.88 22.02
CA GLU A 74 2.27 35.55 20.78
C GLU A 74 2.02 34.02 20.67
N PRO A 75 0.83 33.60 20.17
CA PRO A 75 0.50 32.19 20.04
C PRO A 75 1.41 31.51 19.01
N HIS A 76 1.94 30.35 19.36
CA HIS A 76 2.83 29.57 18.50
C HIS A 76 2.44 28.09 18.48
N ILE A 77 2.91 27.39 17.45
CA ILE A 77 2.88 25.92 17.37
C ILE A 77 4.31 25.38 17.44
N LEU A 78 4.48 24.17 17.96
CA LEU A 78 5.74 23.44 17.85
C LEU A 78 5.71 22.55 16.61
N LEU A 79 6.78 22.61 15.84
CA LEU A 79 7.03 21.76 14.67
C LEU A 79 8.24 20.88 14.94
N HIS A 80 8.08 19.58 14.75
CA HIS A 80 9.17 18.61 14.70
C HIS A 80 9.75 18.60 13.30
N THR A 81 11.07 18.64 13.21
CA THR A 81 11.81 18.54 11.96
C THR A 81 12.73 17.32 12.03
N VAL A 82 12.63 16.44 11.05
CA VAL A 82 13.49 15.25 10.92
C VAL A 82 14.21 15.30 9.59
N VAL A 83 15.54 15.19 9.61
CA VAL A 83 16.36 15.10 8.40
C VAL A 83 16.72 13.65 8.14
N VAL A 84 16.45 13.16 6.94
CA VAL A 84 16.70 11.77 6.54
C VAL A 84 17.60 11.73 5.31
N GLU A 85 18.67 10.95 5.37
CA GLU A 85 19.59 10.76 4.25
C GLU A 85 18.94 9.85 3.20
N VAL A 86 18.91 10.29 1.94
CA VAL A 86 18.39 9.50 0.82
C VAL A 86 19.49 8.61 0.27
N GLU A 87 19.20 7.31 0.13
CA GLU A 87 20.15 6.32 -0.40
C GLU A 87 20.58 6.66 -1.84
N ARG A 88 21.87 6.44 -2.13
CA ARG A 88 22.53 6.99 -3.33
C ARG A 88 22.05 6.38 -4.64
N TRP A 89 21.59 5.13 -4.63
CA TRP A 89 21.18 4.39 -5.83
C TRP A 89 19.78 4.80 -6.35
N LEU A 90 19.04 5.63 -5.60
CA LEU A 90 17.75 6.22 -6.00
C LEU A 90 17.87 7.62 -6.59
N LYS A 91 19.07 8.18 -6.54
CA LYS A 91 19.36 9.52 -7.03
C LYS A 91 19.52 9.41 -8.55
N GLY A 92 18.49 9.80 -9.29
CA GLY A 92 18.75 10.41 -10.60
C GLY A 92 19.85 11.47 -10.43
N ALA A 93 20.66 11.70 -11.45
CA ALA A 93 21.99 12.33 -11.35
C ALA A 93 22.08 13.72 -10.66
N GLU A 94 20.97 14.35 -10.27
CA GLU A 94 20.92 15.74 -9.82
C GLU A 94 20.11 16.01 -8.52
N THR A 95 19.71 15.01 -7.72
CA THR A 95 18.86 15.24 -6.52
C THR A 95 19.61 15.31 -5.17
N THR A 96 19.04 16.09 -4.24
CA THR A 96 19.56 16.34 -2.88
C THR A 96 19.69 15.05 -2.06
N SER A 97 20.74 14.97 -1.23
CA SER A 97 21.05 13.77 -0.44
C SER A 97 20.22 13.64 0.84
N GLU A 98 19.36 14.61 1.14
CA GLU A 98 18.62 14.67 2.40
C GLU A 98 17.17 15.11 2.15
N LEU A 99 16.23 14.52 2.89
CA LEU A 99 14.82 14.87 2.95
C LEU A 99 14.49 15.45 4.33
N THR A 100 13.84 16.61 4.36
CA THR A 100 13.36 17.24 5.60
C THR A 100 11.86 16.98 5.80
N ILE A 101 11.52 16.24 6.85
CA ILE A 101 10.15 15.94 7.29
C ILE A 101 9.77 16.97 8.36
N VAL A 102 8.60 17.59 8.28
CA VAL A 102 8.18 18.61 9.26
C VAL A 102 6.71 18.43 9.65
N TYR A 103 6.42 18.22 10.94
CA TYR A 103 5.06 17.98 11.43
C TYR A 103 4.76 18.67 12.76
N PRO A 104 3.50 19.08 13.04
CA PRO A 104 3.14 19.70 14.31
C PRO A 104 3.21 18.72 15.49
N HIS A 105 3.67 19.21 16.65
CA HIS A 105 3.67 18.44 17.89
C HIS A 105 2.24 18.07 18.32
N GLY A 106 2.02 16.81 18.70
CA GLY A 106 0.70 16.35 19.14
C GLY A 106 -0.33 16.20 18.02
N ALA A 107 0.08 16.30 16.75
CA ALA A 107 -0.76 16.06 15.60
C ALA A 107 -1.04 14.56 15.40
N SER A 108 -1.74 13.94 16.36
CA SER A 108 -2.50 12.71 16.09
C SER A 108 -3.82 13.12 15.45
N VAL A 109 -3.78 13.67 14.24
CA VAL A 109 -4.99 14.05 13.52
C VAL A 109 -5.54 12.81 12.84
N ALA A 110 -6.82 12.52 13.09
CA ALA A 110 -7.58 11.48 12.41
C ALA A 110 -7.46 11.61 10.87
N PRO A 111 -7.52 10.48 10.13
CA PRO A 111 -6.99 10.38 8.78
C PRO A 111 -7.76 11.27 7.79
N SER A 112 -7.02 12.12 7.08
CA SER A 112 -7.31 12.32 5.66
C SER A 112 -6.68 11.14 4.92
N PRO A 113 -7.35 10.51 3.94
CA PRO A 113 -6.78 9.46 3.11
C PRO A 113 -5.78 10.12 2.14
N SER A 114 -4.69 10.65 2.68
CA SER A 114 -3.58 11.04 1.85
C SER A 114 -2.55 9.95 1.88
N GLU A 115 -1.91 9.85 0.73
CA GLU A 115 -0.98 8.84 0.35
C GLU A 115 0.11 8.60 1.37
N THR A 116 0.18 7.36 1.85
CA THR A 116 1.25 6.85 2.69
C THR A 116 2.39 6.37 1.80
N MET A 117 3.61 6.71 2.20
CA MET A 117 4.86 6.46 1.49
C MET A 117 5.77 5.68 2.43
N PRO A 118 6.19 4.47 2.08
CA PRO A 118 7.18 3.76 2.86
C PRO A 118 8.55 4.46 2.77
N LEU A 119 9.17 4.69 3.92
CA LEU A 119 10.58 5.01 4.11
C LEU A 119 11.30 3.80 4.67
N PHE A 120 12.54 3.59 4.24
CA PHE A 120 13.28 2.37 4.47
C PHE A 120 14.56 2.64 5.25
N ASP A 121 14.67 2.18 6.49
CA ASP A 121 15.99 2.10 7.11
C ASP A 121 16.69 0.81 6.61
N SER A 122 17.63 0.98 5.69
CA SER A 122 18.46 -0.11 5.13
C SER A 122 19.41 -0.76 6.13
N ARG A 123 19.44 -0.29 7.39
CA ARG A 123 20.39 -0.73 8.43
C ARG A 123 19.72 -1.30 9.69
N ASP A 124 18.87 -2.32 9.50
CA ASP A 124 18.32 -3.20 10.56
C ASP A 124 17.42 -2.54 11.62
N ARG A 125 16.72 -1.43 11.31
CA ARG A 125 15.99 -0.68 12.35
C ARG A 125 14.50 -0.47 12.12
N GLY A 126 13.98 -0.80 10.95
CA GLY A 126 12.53 -0.80 10.69
C GLY A 126 12.05 0.17 9.62
N LEU A 127 10.72 0.26 9.45
CA LEU A 127 10.08 1.12 8.45
C LEU A 127 9.46 2.35 9.11
N ILE A 128 9.43 3.46 8.37
CA ILE A 128 8.61 4.62 8.70
C ILE A 128 7.68 4.87 7.51
N PHE A 129 6.39 5.06 7.73
CA PHE A 129 5.51 5.55 6.68
C PHE A 129 5.37 7.06 6.81
N LEU A 130 5.55 7.79 5.70
CA LEU A 130 5.25 9.21 5.62
C LEU A 130 3.98 9.46 4.85
N GLN A 131 3.36 10.57 5.17
CA GLN A 131 2.21 11.09 4.48
C GLN A 131 2.58 12.46 3.93
N ARG A 132 2.38 12.68 2.63
CA ARG A 132 2.51 14.03 2.07
C ARG A 132 1.45 14.92 2.70
N ILE A 133 1.88 16.07 3.22
CA ILE A 133 0.97 17.01 3.88
C ILE A 133 0.16 17.74 2.80
N SER A 134 -1.16 17.53 2.81
CA SER A 134 -2.06 18.25 1.90
C SER A 134 -1.97 19.75 2.15
N PRO A 135 -1.96 20.59 1.09
CA PRO A 135 -2.07 22.04 1.21
C PRO A 135 -3.29 22.52 2.01
N ASP A 136 -4.34 21.69 2.08
CA ASP A 136 -5.59 21.98 2.78
C ASP A 136 -5.49 21.75 4.30
N GLN A 137 -4.40 21.15 4.78
CA GLN A 137 -4.16 21.00 6.20
C GLN A 137 -3.98 22.38 6.85
N PRO A 138 -4.61 22.63 8.00
CA PRO A 138 -4.62 23.96 8.62
C PRO A 138 -3.22 24.49 9.00
N TYR A 139 -2.25 23.60 9.22
CA TYR A 139 -0.85 23.95 9.52
C TYR A 139 0.06 23.98 8.27
N ALA A 140 -0.41 23.56 7.10
CA ALA A 140 0.38 23.51 5.87
C ALA A 140 1.04 24.86 5.48
N PRO A 141 0.42 26.05 5.71
CA PRO A 141 1.05 27.33 5.39
C PRO A 141 2.33 27.65 6.18
N TYR A 142 2.63 26.88 7.24
CA TYR A 142 3.79 27.09 8.12
C TYR A 142 4.98 26.19 7.79
N LEU A 143 4.82 25.29 6.82
CA LEU A 143 5.80 24.26 6.46
C LEU A 143 6.54 24.62 5.17
N PRO A 144 7.80 24.15 4.98
CA PRO A 144 8.44 24.18 3.67
C PRO A 144 7.63 23.34 2.65
N LYS A 145 7.73 23.64 1.35
CA LYS A 145 7.12 22.83 0.29
C LYS A 145 8.23 22.15 -0.54
N PRO A 146 8.15 20.83 -0.81
CA PRO A 146 7.19 19.87 -0.25
C PRO A 146 7.49 19.56 1.24
N ALA A 147 6.45 19.23 2.02
CA ALA A 147 6.59 18.73 3.39
C ALA A 147 5.81 17.43 3.60
N TYR A 148 6.37 16.59 4.46
CA TYR A 148 5.86 15.28 4.82
C TYR A 148 5.71 15.18 6.34
N GLN A 149 4.79 14.35 6.79
CA GLN A 149 4.59 13.98 8.20
C GLN A 149 4.64 12.47 8.37
N LEU A 150 4.76 11.98 9.59
CA LEU A 150 4.55 10.56 9.91
C LEU A 150 3.10 10.16 9.56
N ALA A 151 2.91 8.98 8.97
CA ALA A 151 1.59 8.43 8.71
C ALA A 151 0.85 8.16 10.04
N PRO A 152 -0.50 8.11 10.03
CA PRO A 152 -1.27 7.86 11.24
C PRO A 152 -0.82 6.58 11.97
N GLY A 153 -0.61 6.67 13.29
CA GLY A 153 -0.13 5.54 14.10
C GLY A 153 1.39 5.33 14.07
N GLU A 154 2.13 6.02 13.20
CA GLU A 154 3.58 6.03 13.23
C GLU A 154 4.08 6.94 14.36
N THR A 155 4.77 6.35 15.33
CA THR A 155 5.36 7.08 16.47
C THR A 155 6.89 7.12 16.41
N GLY A 156 7.48 6.43 15.42
CA GLY A 156 8.91 6.25 15.26
C GLY A 156 9.18 5.10 14.30
N VAL A 157 10.44 4.65 14.22
CA VAL A 157 10.80 3.50 13.39
C VAL A 157 10.07 2.25 13.91
N ARG A 158 9.26 1.61 13.06
CA ARG A 158 8.62 0.33 13.42
C ARG A 158 9.61 -0.79 13.26
N ASN A 159 10.03 -1.37 14.38
CA ASN A 159 10.69 -2.67 14.36
C ASN A 159 9.79 -3.67 13.62
N PHE A 160 10.41 -4.67 12.99
CA PHE A 160 9.67 -5.74 12.31
C PHE A 160 8.82 -6.60 13.25
N LEU A 161 8.91 -6.36 14.56
CA LEU A 161 8.11 -7.00 15.58
C LEU A 161 6.79 -6.26 15.75
N VAL A 162 5.72 -6.83 15.23
CA VAL A 162 4.35 -6.31 15.37
C VAL A 162 3.67 -7.04 16.51
N THR A 163 3.06 -6.30 17.44
CA THR A 163 2.16 -6.89 18.44
C THR A 163 0.80 -7.13 17.78
N ASP A 164 0.46 -8.40 17.63
CA ASP A 164 -0.82 -8.88 17.12
C ASP A 164 -1.60 -9.59 18.23
N TYR A 165 -2.85 -9.96 18.00
CA TYR A 165 -3.68 -10.67 18.99
C TYR A 165 -4.19 -11.98 18.41
N ASP A 166 -4.13 -13.06 19.18
CA ASP A 166 -4.71 -14.34 18.78
C ASP A 166 -6.25 -14.30 18.77
N ASP A 167 -6.87 -15.40 18.38
CA ASP A 167 -8.34 -15.58 18.35
C ASP A 167 -9.00 -15.46 19.73
N GLN A 168 -8.21 -15.45 20.81
CA GLN A 168 -8.63 -15.24 22.19
C GLN A 168 -8.36 -13.81 22.69
N GLY A 169 -7.82 -12.94 21.83
CA GLY A 169 -7.49 -11.56 22.17
C GLY A 169 -6.23 -11.43 23.05
N LYS A 170 -5.35 -12.43 23.05
CA LYS A 170 -4.07 -12.37 23.78
C LYS A 170 -2.97 -11.81 22.87
N PRO A 171 -2.20 -10.81 23.33
CA PRO A 171 -1.14 -10.23 22.51
C PRO A 171 0.00 -11.24 22.30
N PHE A 172 0.48 -11.33 21.06
CA PHE A 172 1.70 -12.03 20.70
C PHE A 172 2.53 -11.17 19.74
N THR A 173 3.83 -11.43 19.68
CA THR A 173 4.73 -10.72 18.78
C THR A 173 4.90 -11.51 17.50
N ARG A 174 4.48 -10.93 16.37
CA ARG A 174 4.73 -11.44 15.03
C ARG A 174 5.98 -10.78 14.46
N ASP A 175 6.92 -11.60 14.03
CA ASP A 175 8.06 -11.14 13.23
C ASP A 175 7.64 -10.98 11.77
N GLU A 176 7.65 -9.74 11.27
CA GLU A 176 7.33 -9.37 9.90
C GLU A 176 8.55 -9.10 9.03
N THR A 177 9.76 -9.41 9.50
CA THR A 177 11.02 -9.09 8.80
C THR A 177 10.97 -9.53 7.34
N VAL A 178 10.58 -10.79 7.09
CA VAL A 178 10.46 -11.35 5.74
C VAL A 178 9.48 -10.56 4.86
N ARG A 179 8.30 -10.18 5.39
CA ARG A 179 7.29 -9.43 4.62
C ARG A 179 7.77 -8.03 4.25
N VAL A 180 8.55 -7.43 5.14
CA VAL A 180 9.14 -6.11 4.93
C VAL A 180 10.27 -6.20 3.92
N GLU A 181 11.19 -7.15 4.05
CA GLU A 181 12.24 -7.42 3.07
C GLU A 181 11.67 -7.69 1.68
N GLU A 182 10.60 -8.48 1.58
CA GLU A 182 9.88 -8.70 0.32
C GLU A 182 9.34 -7.39 -0.27
N THR A 183 8.87 -6.46 0.57
CA THR A 183 8.34 -5.16 0.12
C THR A 183 9.46 -4.26 -0.38
N ILE A 184 10.59 -4.22 0.34
CA ILE A 184 11.80 -3.50 -0.05
C ILE A 184 12.26 -3.99 -1.42
N LEU A 185 12.53 -5.28 -1.55
CA LEU A 185 13.01 -5.88 -2.79
C LEU A 185 12.03 -5.64 -3.96
N ALA A 186 10.72 -5.66 -3.70
CA ALA A 186 9.73 -5.35 -4.72
C ALA A 186 9.77 -3.88 -5.16
N LEU A 187 10.05 -2.95 -4.25
CA LEU A 187 10.19 -1.54 -4.62
C LEU A 187 11.49 -1.29 -5.39
N GLU A 188 12.61 -1.83 -4.91
CA GLU A 188 13.91 -1.76 -5.60
C GLU A 188 13.79 -2.27 -7.03
N TRP A 189 13.16 -3.43 -7.19
CA TRP A 189 12.83 -4.00 -8.49
C TRP A 189 12.00 -3.05 -9.36
N TYR A 190 10.92 -2.49 -8.82
CA TYR A 190 10.00 -1.64 -9.57
C TYR A 190 10.66 -0.36 -10.09
N LEU A 191 11.49 0.26 -9.25
CA LEU A 191 12.23 1.48 -9.60
C LEU A 191 13.35 1.22 -10.61
N ALA A 192 13.92 0.01 -10.62
CA ALA A 192 14.95 -0.41 -11.56
C ALA A 192 14.41 -0.82 -12.95
N LEU A 193 13.09 -0.88 -13.14
CA LEU A 193 12.50 -1.29 -14.42
C LEU A 193 12.91 -0.35 -15.57
N PRO A 194 13.24 -0.87 -16.77
CA PRO A 194 13.73 -0.06 -17.89
C PRO A 194 12.60 0.69 -18.61
N ARG A 195 12.00 1.69 -17.94
CA ARG A 195 10.79 2.41 -18.39
C ARG A 195 10.92 3.11 -19.74
N GLN A 196 12.13 3.41 -20.19
CA GLN A 196 12.39 4.13 -21.45
C GLN A 196 12.31 3.23 -22.69
N ASN A 197 12.29 1.90 -22.53
CA ASN A 197 12.23 0.96 -23.64
C ASN A 197 11.13 -0.08 -23.39
N ALA A 198 10.07 -0.03 -24.19
CA ALA A 198 8.88 -0.87 -24.02
C ALA A 198 9.20 -2.37 -24.09
N ASP A 199 10.03 -2.80 -25.04
CA ASP A 199 10.41 -4.21 -25.18
C ASP A 199 11.26 -4.69 -24.00
N ALA A 200 12.22 -3.88 -23.57
CA ALA A 200 13.04 -4.18 -22.40
C ALA A 200 12.18 -4.26 -21.13
N LEU A 201 11.21 -3.36 -20.99
CA LEU A 201 10.28 -3.34 -19.86
C LEU A 201 9.39 -4.58 -19.87
N ARG A 202 8.76 -4.91 -21.00
CA ARG A 202 7.93 -6.10 -21.17
C ARG A 202 8.71 -7.36 -20.79
N ASN A 203 9.93 -7.51 -21.31
CA ASN A 203 10.76 -8.68 -21.01
C ASN A 203 11.18 -8.74 -19.55
N ALA A 204 11.50 -7.60 -18.93
CA ALA A 204 11.79 -7.52 -17.50
C ALA A 204 10.57 -7.93 -16.65
N LEU A 205 9.38 -7.43 -16.98
CA LEU A 205 8.14 -7.80 -16.29
C LEU A 205 7.82 -9.29 -16.44
N LEU A 206 7.90 -9.85 -17.65
CA LEU A 206 7.64 -11.27 -17.89
C LEU A 206 8.58 -12.17 -17.07
N LYS A 207 9.88 -11.85 -17.07
CA LYS A 207 10.88 -12.57 -16.26
C LYS A 207 10.57 -12.49 -14.76
N SER A 208 9.96 -11.40 -14.31
CA SER A 208 9.68 -11.15 -12.90
C SER A 208 8.48 -11.93 -12.36
N ILE A 209 7.68 -12.54 -13.23
CA ILE A 209 6.57 -13.43 -12.83
C ILE A 209 7.11 -14.65 -12.05
N GLU A 210 8.30 -15.13 -12.40
CA GLU A 210 8.96 -16.28 -11.78
C GLU A 210 9.75 -15.91 -10.51
N SER A 211 9.65 -14.67 -10.04
CA SER A 211 10.33 -14.22 -8.83
C SER A 211 9.87 -15.01 -7.60
N ALA A 212 10.84 -15.50 -6.81
CA ALA A 212 10.57 -16.10 -5.51
C ALA A 212 9.90 -15.13 -4.53
N ASN A 213 10.11 -13.82 -4.71
CA ASN A 213 9.38 -12.80 -3.97
C ASN A 213 7.97 -12.61 -4.57
N PRO A 214 6.90 -12.95 -3.83
CA PRO A 214 5.53 -12.93 -4.33
C PRO A 214 5.00 -11.52 -4.65
N ARG A 215 5.56 -10.47 -4.04
CA ARG A 215 5.19 -9.07 -4.29
C ARG A 215 5.69 -8.60 -5.64
N ILE A 216 6.89 -9.03 -6.03
CA ILE A 216 7.45 -8.79 -7.38
C ILE A 216 6.56 -9.49 -8.42
N ALA A 217 6.31 -10.79 -8.26
CA ALA A 217 5.50 -11.56 -9.20
C ALA A 217 4.09 -10.98 -9.36
N ARG A 218 3.42 -10.64 -8.25
CA ARG A 218 2.10 -9.98 -8.26
C ARG A 218 2.16 -8.63 -8.98
N SER A 219 3.13 -7.79 -8.68
CA SER A 219 3.26 -6.46 -9.28
C SER A 219 3.53 -6.57 -10.79
N ALA A 220 4.39 -7.51 -11.21
CA ALA A 220 4.71 -7.76 -12.60
C ALA A 220 3.49 -8.21 -13.43
N ILE A 221 2.72 -9.18 -12.93
CA ILE A 221 1.49 -9.66 -13.59
C ILE A 221 0.49 -8.52 -13.76
N ARG A 222 0.32 -7.70 -12.73
CA ARG A 222 -0.63 -6.58 -12.78
C ARG A 222 -0.18 -5.47 -13.71
N GLU A 223 1.11 -5.11 -13.71
CA GLU A 223 1.67 -4.14 -14.66
C GLU A 223 1.46 -4.59 -16.10
N LEU A 224 1.76 -5.85 -16.40
CA LEU A 224 1.49 -6.44 -17.71
C LEU A 224 0.00 -6.41 -18.06
N GLY A 225 -0.87 -6.75 -17.10
CA GLY A 225 -2.32 -6.71 -17.25
C GLY A 225 -2.87 -5.32 -17.57
N HIS A 226 -2.39 -4.29 -16.88
CA HIS A 226 -2.81 -2.90 -17.11
C HIS A 226 -2.28 -2.31 -18.42
N ARG A 227 -1.03 -2.64 -18.77
CA ARG A 227 -0.39 -2.16 -20.00
C ARG A 227 -0.94 -2.82 -21.26
N LYS A 228 -1.53 -4.01 -21.13
CA LYS A 228 -2.08 -4.80 -22.25
C LYS A 228 -1.06 -5.07 -23.34
N GLU A 229 0.16 -5.41 -22.91
CA GLU A 229 1.27 -5.71 -23.82
C GLU A 229 0.94 -6.92 -24.72
N PRO A 230 1.15 -6.85 -26.04
CA PRO A 230 0.83 -7.95 -26.96
C PRO A 230 1.48 -9.30 -26.57
N GLY A 231 0.68 -10.36 -26.68
CA GLY A 231 1.11 -11.74 -26.41
C GLY A 231 1.23 -12.11 -24.93
N THR A 232 0.92 -11.18 -24.01
CA THR A 232 0.90 -11.46 -22.56
C THR A 232 -0.19 -12.49 -22.20
N ASP A 233 -1.33 -12.43 -22.89
CA ASP A 233 -2.45 -13.37 -22.76
C ASP A 233 -2.02 -14.82 -23.04
N VAL A 234 -1.23 -15.04 -24.09
CA VAL A 234 -0.68 -16.36 -24.45
C VAL A 234 0.24 -16.86 -23.34
N VAL A 235 1.18 -16.01 -22.89
CA VAL A 235 2.11 -16.37 -21.81
C VAL A 235 1.35 -16.70 -20.52
N PHE A 236 0.35 -15.89 -20.13
CA PHE A 236 -0.43 -16.14 -18.92
C PHE A 236 -1.19 -17.46 -18.99
N ARG A 237 -1.79 -17.79 -20.14
CA ARG A 237 -2.49 -19.08 -20.34
C ARG A 237 -1.53 -20.26 -20.26
N ASP A 238 -0.36 -20.15 -20.88
CA ASP A 238 0.63 -21.22 -20.88
C ASP A 238 1.22 -21.44 -19.48
N MET A 239 1.53 -20.35 -18.76
CA MET A 239 1.98 -20.43 -17.36
C MET A 239 0.88 -20.98 -16.44
N PHE A 240 -0.38 -20.58 -16.61
CA PHE A 240 -1.49 -21.07 -15.79
C PHE A 240 -1.66 -22.59 -15.90
N ARG A 241 -1.50 -23.12 -17.11
CA ARG A 241 -1.62 -24.57 -17.39
C ARG A 241 -0.44 -25.37 -16.88
N SER A 242 0.76 -24.80 -16.92
CA SER A 242 2.00 -25.51 -16.62
C SER A 242 2.46 -25.38 -15.17
N THR A 243 2.09 -24.31 -14.47
CA THR A 243 2.55 -24.09 -13.10
C THR A 243 1.81 -25.00 -12.10
N PRO A 244 2.55 -25.65 -11.17
CA PRO A 244 1.94 -26.29 -10.02
C PRO A 244 1.64 -25.30 -8.88
N ASP A 245 2.15 -24.06 -8.96
CA ASP A 245 1.93 -23.02 -7.95
C ASP A 245 0.53 -22.43 -8.10
N GLU A 246 -0.36 -22.84 -7.20
CA GLU A 246 -1.74 -22.38 -7.18
C GLU A 246 -1.90 -20.90 -6.83
N ASP A 247 -0.97 -20.31 -6.06
CA ASP A 247 -1.00 -18.87 -5.77
C ASP A 247 -0.60 -18.07 -7.01
N LEU A 248 0.31 -18.61 -7.83
CA LEU A 248 0.60 -18.05 -9.14
C LEU A 248 -0.61 -18.16 -10.08
N LYS A 249 -1.35 -19.28 -10.08
CA LYS A 249 -2.58 -19.42 -10.88
C LYS A 249 -3.62 -18.34 -10.56
N GLU A 250 -3.86 -18.06 -9.28
CA GLU A 250 -4.78 -16.99 -8.86
C GLU A 250 -4.32 -15.61 -9.37
N ARG A 251 -3.01 -15.33 -9.34
CA ARG A 251 -2.47 -14.06 -9.85
C ARG A 251 -2.61 -13.96 -11.37
N LEU A 252 -2.30 -15.03 -12.11
CA LEU A 252 -2.43 -15.09 -13.56
C LEU A 252 -3.89 -14.93 -14.01
N MET A 253 -4.84 -15.52 -13.28
CA MET A 253 -6.28 -15.34 -13.48
C MET A 253 -6.68 -13.85 -13.37
N ILE A 254 -6.23 -13.15 -12.32
CA ILE A 254 -6.45 -11.70 -12.18
C ILE A 254 -5.74 -10.94 -13.32
N GLY A 255 -4.56 -11.37 -13.73
CA GLY A 255 -3.83 -10.82 -14.87
C GLY A 255 -4.64 -10.89 -16.17
N LEU A 256 -5.21 -12.05 -16.50
CA LEU A 256 -6.09 -12.25 -17.66
C LEU A 256 -7.32 -11.34 -17.61
N TRP A 257 -7.93 -11.20 -16.43
CA TRP A 257 -9.05 -10.28 -16.23
C TRP A 257 -8.68 -8.82 -16.53
N LEU A 258 -7.50 -8.37 -16.10
CA LEU A 258 -7.00 -7.01 -16.35
C LEU A 258 -6.65 -6.77 -17.82
N LEU A 259 -6.11 -7.78 -18.51
CA LEU A 259 -5.87 -7.73 -19.96
C LEU A 259 -7.17 -7.52 -20.75
N GLY A 260 -8.30 -8.00 -20.22
CA GLY A 260 -9.60 -8.00 -20.87
C GLY A 260 -10.03 -9.36 -21.39
N GLU A 261 -9.26 -10.42 -21.12
CA GLU A 261 -9.55 -11.81 -21.48
C GLU A 261 -10.59 -12.41 -20.53
N ARG A 262 -11.82 -11.89 -20.58
CA ARG A 262 -12.89 -12.17 -19.59
C ARG A 262 -13.24 -13.65 -19.51
N GLU A 263 -13.49 -14.29 -20.65
CA GLU A 263 -13.86 -15.70 -20.71
C GLU A 263 -12.76 -16.61 -20.16
N ASP A 264 -11.51 -16.30 -20.48
CA ASP A 264 -10.35 -17.04 -19.96
C ASP A 264 -10.20 -16.89 -18.45
N ALA A 265 -10.32 -15.67 -17.93
CA ALA A 265 -10.27 -15.41 -16.49
C ALA A 265 -11.40 -16.14 -15.74
N VAL A 266 -12.62 -16.16 -16.29
CA VAL A 266 -13.76 -16.89 -15.72
C VAL A 266 -13.50 -18.39 -15.69
N ARG A 267 -13.03 -18.98 -16.80
CA ARG A 267 -12.67 -20.41 -16.84
C ARG A 267 -11.56 -20.76 -15.84
N CYS A 268 -10.57 -19.89 -15.68
CA CYS A 268 -9.51 -20.06 -14.69
C CYS A 268 -10.06 -20.05 -13.26
N LEU A 269 -10.96 -19.10 -12.94
CA LEU A 269 -11.62 -19.02 -11.64
C LEU A 269 -12.43 -20.28 -11.34
N GLU A 270 -13.24 -20.74 -12.30
CA GLU A 270 -14.04 -21.96 -12.16
C GLU A 270 -13.16 -23.18 -11.91
N THR A 271 -12.04 -23.30 -12.64
CA THR A 271 -11.06 -24.38 -12.45
C THR A 271 -10.49 -24.37 -11.03
N ILE A 272 -10.10 -23.20 -10.52
CA ILE A 272 -9.56 -23.04 -9.15
C ILE A 272 -10.63 -23.36 -8.10
N MET A 273 -11.86 -22.89 -8.29
CA MET A 273 -12.96 -23.15 -7.36
C MET A 273 -13.37 -24.61 -7.35
N GLN A 274 -13.36 -25.28 -8.51
CA GLN A 274 -13.64 -26.71 -8.62
C GLN A 274 -12.58 -27.56 -7.91
N SER A 275 -11.29 -27.19 -8.04
CA SER A 275 -10.21 -27.95 -7.40
C SER A 275 -10.16 -27.76 -5.87
N ARG A 276 -10.48 -26.55 -5.37
CA ARG A 276 -10.35 -26.21 -3.94
C ARG A 276 -11.66 -26.28 -3.16
N GLY A 277 -12.80 -26.33 -3.85
CA GLY A 277 -14.11 -26.07 -3.27
C GLY A 277 -14.41 -24.58 -3.19
N LYS A 278 -15.56 -24.15 -3.75
CA LYS A 278 -15.97 -22.74 -3.82
C LYS A 278 -15.99 -22.07 -2.45
N GLU A 279 -16.56 -22.73 -1.44
CA GLU A 279 -16.71 -22.15 -0.09
C GLU A 279 -15.34 -21.95 0.60
N THR A 280 -14.48 -22.97 0.53
CA THR A 280 -13.10 -22.88 1.07
C THR A 280 -12.31 -21.78 0.38
N TRP A 281 -12.47 -21.65 -0.94
CA TRP A 281 -11.81 -20.60 -1.70
C TRP A 281 -12.33 -19.20 -1.33
N LEU A 282 -13.65 -19.02 -1.21
CA LEU A 282 -14.24 -17.73 -0.80
C LEU A 282 -13.81 -17.33 0.61
N ALA A 283 -13.78 -18.30 1.54
CA ALA A 283 -13.33 -18.06 2.91
C ALA A 283 -11.88 -17.59 3.01
N ARG A 284 -10.98 -18.10 2.15
CA ARG A 284 -9.58 -17.62 2.05
C ARG A 284 -9.49 -16.12 1.75
N TRP A 285 -10.47 -15.62 1.00
CA TRP A 285 -10.58 -14.21 0.64
C TRP A 285 -11.48 -13.44 1.61
N ASP A 286 -11.85 -13.96 2.77
CA ASP A 286 -12.81 -13.30 3.68
C ASP A 286 -14.13 -12.92 2.99
N ILE A 287 -14.51 -13.68 1.94
CA ILE A 287 -15.75 -13.46 1.19
C ILE A 287 -16.82 -14.36 1.78
N GLN A 288 -17.94 -13.76 2.16
CA GLN A 288 -19.09 -14.45 2.73
C GLN A 288 -20.29 -14.40 1.79
N ALA A 289 -21.10 -15.44 1.81
CA ALA A 289 -22.36 -15.52 1.10
C ALA A 289 -23.51 -15.41 2.10
N THR A 290 -24.51 -14.55 1.86
CA THR A 290 -25.76 -14.64 2.61
C THR A 290 -26.68 -15.64 1.93
N LEU A 291 -27.12 -16.64 2.69
CA LEU A 291 -28.19 -17.51 2.25
C LEU A 291 -29.48 -16.68 2.21
N THR A 292 -30.12 -16.60 1.05
CA THR A 292 -31.51 -16.16 0.95
C THR A 292 -32.42 -17.26 1.51
N GLU A 293 -33.69 -16.96 1.81
CA GLU A 293 -34.68 -17.97 2.22
C GLU A 293 -34.85 -19.10 1.19
N GLU A 294 -34.46 -18.86 -0.06
CA GLU A 294 -34.48 -19.81 -1.19
C GLU A 294 -33.19 -20.64 -1.30
N GLY A 295 -32.23 -20.46 -0.40
CA GLY A 295 -30.99 -21.25 -0.31
C GLY A 295 -29.90 -20.85 -1.31
N ALA A 296 -30.17 -19.98 -2.28
CA ALA A 296 -29.19 -19.49 -3.25
C ALA A 296 -28.71 -18.07 -2.88
N ALA A 297 -27.44 -17.94 -2.49
CA ALA A 297 -26.84 -16.64 -2.26
C ALA A 297 -26.67 -15.87 -3.58
N GLN A 298 -27.47 -14.84 -3.81
CA GLN A 298 -27.33 -13.98 -5.00
C GLN A 298 -26.25 -12.91 -4.85
N THR A 299 -25.82 -12.64 -3.61
CA THR A 299 -24.88 -11.57 -3.25
C THR A 299 -23.78 -12.09 -2.34
N LEU A 300 -22.56 -11.60 -2.56
CA LEU A 300 -21.39 -11.84 -1.74
C LEU A 300 -21.00 -10.56 -1.00
N TYR A 301 -20.32 -10.73 0.13
CA TYR A 301 -19.81 -9.68 0.99
C TYR A 301 -18.32 -9.89 1.19
N GLY A 302 -17.54 -8.84 1.08
CA GLY A 302 -16.12 -8.89 1.39
C GLY A 302 -15.65 -7.54 1.95
N PRO A 303 -14.45 -7.49 2.55
CA PRO A 303 -13.91 -6.23 3.03
C PRO A 303 -13.72 -5.22 1.89
N ASP A 304 -13.99 -3.95 2.18
CA ASP A 304 -14.02 -2.85 1.20
C ASP A 304 -12.62 -2.59 0.61
N PRO A 305 -12.43 -2.81 -0.72
CA PRO A 305 -11.17 -2.57 -1.41
C PRO A 305 -10.63 -1.16 -1.26
N ALA A 306 -11.47 -0.14 -1.03
CA ALA A 306 -11.04 1.24 -0.85
C ALA A 306 -10.50 1.53 0.55
N LYS A 307 -10.81 0.67 1.53
CA LYS A 307 -10.52 0.88 2.95
C LYS A 307 -9.43 -0.05 3.48
N ILE A 308 -9.16 -1.16 2.79
CA ILE A 308 -7.98 -2.02 3.02
C ILE A 308 -6.68 -1.31 2.59
N ARG A 309 -6.75 -0.25 1.77
CA ARG A 309 -5.60 0.51 1.23
C ARG A 309 -4.84 1.36 2.28
N GLY A 310 -5.07 1.14 3.57
CA GLY A 310 -4.60 2.02 4.64
C GLY A 310 -4.08 1.34 5.89
N ASP A 311 -3.91 0.01 5.88
CA ASP A 311 -3.30 -0.75 6.98
C ASP A 311 -1.87 -1.20 6.65
#